data_AF-A0A0M3J4V2-F1
#
_entry.id   AF-A0A0M3J4V2-F1
#
_cell.length_a   1.000
_cell.length_b   1.000
_cell.length_c   1.000
_cell.angle_alpha   90.00
_cell.angle_beta   90.00
_cell.angle_gamma   90.00
#
_symmetry.space_group_name_H-M   'P 1'
#
loop_
_entity.id
_entity.type
_entity.pdbx_description
1 polymer ?
#
loop_
_entity_poly.entity_id
_entity_poly.type
_entity_poly.pdbx_seq_one_letter_code
_entity_poly.pdbx_strand_id
1 'polypeptide(L)'
;MSAQPSSSTAMNQYKTFILEKKIKHDKKVKRKTLKNFVRSRLRNDDLKVLKYKQFEPLYEMWCEYFSTILSNSNKQTDDRILKVDFHGSLLMVSDADNPSQIGLHGIVARETRQTFQLITKDDRLIVIPKQGTVFRFVFEGKVYTIYGDAFRFVLNSILVF
;
A
#
# COMPACT_ATOMS: atom_id res chain seq x y z
N MET A 1 5.97 -30.08 -92.50
CA MET A 1 4.55 -30.08 -92.91
C MET A 1 3.68 -30.22 -91.68
N SER A 2 2.64 -29.41 -91.66
CA SER A 2 1.64 -29.14 -90.61
C SER A 2 0.78 -30.33 -90.19
N ALA A 3 0.38 -30.35 -88.91
CA ALA A 3 -0.96 -30.74 -88.49
C ALA A 3 -1.33 -30.04 -87.15
N GLN A 4 -2.51 -29.41 -87.14
CA GLN A 4 -3.33 -28.99 -85.98
C GLN A 4 -4.60 -29.88 -86.02
N PRO A 5 -5.62 -29.76 -85.15
CA PRO A 5 -5.72 -29.52 -83.69
C PRO A 5 -6.76 -30.46 -83.00
N SER A 6 -6.91 -30.37 -81.67
CA SER A 6 -8.14 -30.65 -80.88
C SER A 6 -7.80 -30.44 -79.38
N SER A 7 -8.65 -30.03 -78.44
CA SER A 7 -10.08 -29.72 -78.36
C SER A 7 -10.35 -28.94 -77.06
N SER A 8 -11.26 -27.96 -77.14
CA SER A 8 -12.20 -27.47 -76.12
C SER A 8 -11.90 -27.64 -74.62
N THR A 9 -11.92 -26.53 -73.88
CA THR A 9 -12.51 -26.53 -72.52
C THR A 9 -13.29 -25.24 -72.33
N ALA A 10 -14.60 -25.42 -72.19
CA ALA A 10 -15.60 -24.39 -71.99
C ALA A 10 -15.72 -23.99 -70.51
N MET A 11 -15.99 -22.70 -70.30
CA MET A 11 -16.96 -22.11 -69.36
C MET A 11 -16.89 -22.52 -67.87
N ASN A 12 -16.50 -21.57 -67.02
CA ASN A 12 -17.02 -21.51 -65.65
C ASN A 12 -17.71 -20.16 -65.40
N GLN A 13 -19.04 -20.19 -65.48
CA GLN A 13 -19.96 -19.14 -65.06
C GLN A 13 -20.20 -19.26 -63.55
N TYR A 14 -19.37 -18.63 -62.71
CA TYR A 14 -19.77 -18.33 -61.33
C TYR A 14 -19.27 -16.94 -60.91
N LYS A 15 -20.25 -16.04 -60.75
CA LYS A 15 -20.18 -14.71 -60.17
C LYS A 15 -19.34 -14.72 -58.89
N THR A 16 -18.18 -14.07 -58.91
CA THR A 16 -17.51 -13.68 -57.66
C THR A 16 -17.78 -12.19 -57.44
N PHE A 17 -18.77 -11.88 -56.62
CA PHE A 17 -18.89 -10.55 -56.04
C PHE A 17 -17.77 -10.41 -55.01
N ILE A 18 -16.74 -9.62 -55.34
CA ILE A 18 -15.78 -9.16 -54.34
C ILE A 18 -16.51 -8.12 -53.49
N LEU A 19 -17.14 -8.57 -52.41
CA LEU A 19 -17.56 -7.67 -51.34
C LEU A 19 -16.29 -7.18 -50.66
N GLU A 20 -15.88 -5.95 -50.98
CA GLU A 20 -14.84 -5.26 -50.22
C GLU A 20 -15.23 -5.32 -48.74
N LYS A 21 -14.45 -6.07 -47.97
CA LYS A 21 -14.60 -6.18 -46.53
C LYS A 21 -14.28 -4.79 -45.99
N LYS A 22 -15.31 -3.95 -45.74
CA LYS A 22 -15.13 -2.74 -44.95
C LYS A 22 -14.58 -3.17 -43.60
N ILE A 23 -13.27 -3.00 -43.41
CA ILE A 23 -12.60 -3.16 -42.13
C ILE A 23 -13.22 -2.09 -41.25
N LYS A 24 -14.22 -2.45 -40.43
CA LYS A 24 -14.66 -1.60 -39.33
C LYS A 24 -13.44 -1.47 -38.42
N HIS A 25 -12.79 -0.31 -38.46
CA HIS A 25 -11.81 0.04 -37.46
C HIS A 25 -12.55 0.12 -36.13
N ASP A 26 -12.31 -0.87 -35.26
CA ASP A 26 -12.75 -0.81 -33.89
C ASP A 26 -12.11 0.44 -33.26
N LYS A 27 -12.90 1.49 -33.08
CA LYS A 27 -12.44 2.67 -32.36
C LYS A 27 -12.20 2.20 -30.93
N LYS A 28 -10.92 2.01 -30.56
CA LYS A 28 -10.53 1.70 -29.18
C LYS A 28 -11.22 2.70 -28.26
N VAL A 29 -12.24 2.24 -27.54
CA VAL A 29 -12.90 3.04 -26.51
C VAL A 29 -11.82 3.36 -25.48
N LYS A 30 -11.34 4.60 -25.47
CA LYS A 30 -10.43 5.08 -24.42
C LYS A 30 -11.23 5.14 -23.13
N ARG A 31 -11.28 4.02 -22.40
CA ARG A 31 -11.76 4.02 -21.02
C ARG A 31 -10.88 5.02 -20.27
N LYS A 32 -11.49 6.07 -19.70
CA LYS A 32 -10.77 6.96 -18.79
C LYS A 32 -10.17 6.08 -17.71
N THR A 33 -8.86 6.14 -17.52
CA THR A 33 -8.19 5.44 -16.43
C THR A 33 -8.90 5.86 -15.14
N LEU A 34 -9.51 4.89 -14.45
CA LEU A 34 -10.07 5.16 -13.13
C LEU A 34 -8.93 5.75 -12.30
N LYS A 35 -9.03 7.02 -11.90
CA LYS A 35 -8.18 7.53 -10.84
C LYS A 35 -8.55 6.67 -9.65
N ASN A 36 -7.64 5.77 -9.24
CA ASN A 36 -7.86 4.93 -8.06
C ASN A 36 -8.11 5.87 -6.87
N PHE A 37 -9.38 6.11 -6.54
CA PHE A 37 -9.79 7.01 -5.47
C PHE A 37 -9.20 6.56 -4.13
N VAL A 38 -9.05 5.23 -3.99
CA VAL A 38 -8.40 4.52 -2.89
C VAL A 38 -6.90 4.83 -2.76
N ARG A 39 -6.25 5.32 -3.81
CA ARG A 39 -4.80 5.60 -3.86
C ARG A 39 -4.49 7.10 -3.85
N SER A 40 -5.31 7.88 -3.13
CA SER A 40 -4.95 9.25 -2.75
C SER A 40 -3.66 9.21 -1.92
N ARG A 41 -2.52 9.41 -2.58
CA ARG A 41 -1.30 9.81 -1.90
C ARG A 41 -1.54 11.23 -1.41
N LEU A 42 -1.24 11.49 -0.14
CA LEU A 42 -1.22 12.85 0.38
C LEU A 42 -0.35 13.69 -0.57
N ARG A 43 -0.91 14.78 -1.08
CA ARG A 43 -0.15 15.70 -1.92
C ARG A 43 0.78 16.50 -1.01
N ASN A 44 1.84 17.03 -1.61
CA ASN A 44 2.80 17.87 -0.88
C ASN A 44 2.14 19.09 -0.21
N ASP A 45 1.01 19.56 -0.73
CA ASP A 45 0.24 20.65 -0.12
C ASP A 45 -0.52 20.18 1.13
N ASP A 46 -1.08 18.97 1.10
CA ASP A 46 -1.76 18.37 2.26
C ASP A 46 -0.77 18.16 3.42
N LEU A 47 0.48 17.77 3.08
CA LEU A 47 1.57 17.57 4.03
C LEU A 47 1.97 18.85 4.80
N LYS A 48 1.80 20.03 4.20
CA LYS A 48 2.14 21.32 4.84
C LYS A 48 1.09 21.78 5.86
N VAL A 49 -0.13 21.27 5.74
CA VAL A 49 -1.25 21.63 6.62
C VAL A 49 -1.20 20.84 7.93
N LEU A 50 -0.58 19.66 7.93
CA LEU A 50 -0.54 18.78 9.09
C LEU A 50 0.34 19.38 10.20
N LYS A 51 -0.26 19.54 11.37
CA LYS A 51 0.38 20.04 12.59
C LYS A 51 0.40 18.95 13.65
N TYR A 52 1.50 18.85 14.40
CA TYR A 52 1.66 17.85 15.47
C TYR A 52 0.51 17.91 16.48
N LYS A 53 0.09 19.12 16.87
CA LYS A 53 -1.00 19.35 17.82
C LYS A 53 -2.33 18.69 17.42
N GLN A 54 -2.57 18.51 16.12
CA GLN A 54 -3.80 17.87 15.65
C GLN A 54 -3.84 16.37 15.99
N PHE A 55 -2.68 15.76 16.25
CA PHE A 55 -2.53 14.35 16.57
C PHE A 55 -2.43 14.08 18.07
N GLU A 56 -2.34 15.10 18.93
CA GLU A 56 -2.32 14.91 20.39
C GLU A 56 -3.57 14.19 20.91
N PRO A 57 -4.81 14.54 20.50
CA PRO A 57 -6.00 13.80 20.92
C PRO A 57 -6.00 12.34 20.44
N LEU A 58 -5.36 12.06 19.30
CA LEU A 58 -5.23 10.70 18.78
C LEU A 58 -4.30 9.86 19.67
N TYR A 59 -3.25 10.47 20.20
CA TYR A 59 -2.36 9.82 21.16
C TYR A 59 -3.04 9.54 22.51
N GLU A 60 -3.85 10.48 23.00
CA GLU A 60 -4.65 10.29 24.23
C GLU A 60 -5.61 9.10 24.08
N MET A 61 -6.35 9.04 22.98
CA MET A 61 -7.25 7.91 22.68
C MET A 61 -6.47 6.59 22.58
N TRP A 62 -5.29 6.62 21.96
CA TRP A 62 -4.44 5.43 21.86
C TRP A 62 -3.97 4.94 23.24
N CYS A 63 -3.66 5.85 24.17
CA CYS A 63 -3.28 5.48 25.53
C CYS A 63 -4.40 4.74 26.28
N GLU A 64 -5.64 5.22 26.17
CA GLU A 64 -6.82 4.56 26.77
C GLU A 64 -7.06 3.17 26.15
N TYR A 65 -6.96 3.09 24.83
CA TYR A 65 -7.07 1.83 24.09
C TYR A 65 -6.01 0.82 24.54
N PHE A 66 -4.74 1.24 24.60
CA PHE A 66 -3.63 0.38 24.97
C PHE A 66 -3.73 -0.08 26.44
N SER A 67 -4.16 0.81 27.35
CA SER A 67 -4.45 0.45 28.76
C SER A 67 -5.50 -0.66 28.87
N THR A 68 -6.55 -0.59 28.04
CA THR A 68 -7.62 -1.62 28.01
C THR A 68 -7.08 -2.97 27.53
N ILE A 69 -6.18 -2.98 26.54
CA ILE A 69 -5.55 -4.22 26.05
C ILE A 69 -4.69 -4.85 27.16
N LEU A 70 -3.91 -4.04 27.87
CA LEU A 70 -3.05 -4.52 28.96
C LEU A 70 -3.88 -5.06 30.13
N SER A 71 -4.93 -4.34 30.52
CA SER A 71 -5.83 -4.74 31.61
C SER A 71 -6.54 -6.07 31.35
N ASN A 72 -6.82 -6.38 30.08
CA ASN A 72 -7.46 -7.63 29.67
C ASN A 72 -6.48 -8.80 29.46
N SER A 73 -5.20 -8.63 29.78
CA SER A 73 -4.15 -9.62 29.48
C SER A 73 -3.67 -10.37 30.72
N ASN A 74 -4.01 -11.65 30.81
CA ASN A 74 -3.42 -12.58 31.77
C ASN A 74 -2.18 -13.24 31.12
N LYS A 75 -1.00 -12.67 31.36
CA LYS A 75 0.35 -13.26 31.17
C LYS A 75 0.90 -13.50 29.75
N GLN A 76 0.12 -13.40 28.66
CA GLN A 76 0.65 -13.46 27.28
C GLN A 76 0.54 -12.08 26.58
N THR A 77 1.38 -11.14 26.98
CA THR A 77 1.33 -9.74 26.52
C THR A 77 1.94 -9.54 25.14
N ASP A 78 3.01 -10.25 24.82
CA ASP A 78 3.94 -9.83 23.76
C ASP A 78 3.41 -10.11 22.34
N ASP A 79 2.79 -11.28 22.11
CA ASP A 79 2.23 -11.64 20.81
C ASP A 79 0.99 -10.83 20.43
N ARG A 80 0.27 -10.33 21.45
CA ARG A 80 -0.91 -9.49 21.25
C ARG A 80 -0.53 -8.08 20.87
N ILE A 81 0.58 -7.56 21.42
CA ILE A 81 1.08 -6.21 21.11
C ILE A 81 1.38 -6.07 19.61
N LEU A 82 1.94 -7.08 18.96
CA LEU A 82 2.19 -7.02 17.51
C LEU A 82 0.92 -6.94 16.65
N LYS A 83 -0.24 -7.25 17.22
CA LYS A 83 -1.55 -7.24 16.54
C LYS A 83 -2.39 -6.00 16.87
N VAL A 84 -1.95 -5.15 17.79
CA VAL A 84 -2.69 -3.94 18.14
C VAL A 84 -2.56 -2.91 17.03
N ASP A 85 -3.50 -1.97 17.02
CA ASP A 85 -3.41 -0.80 16.17
C ASP A 85 -2.38 0.19 16.73
N PHE A 86 -1.42 0.63 15.90
CA PHE A 86 -0.40 1.61 16.28
C PHE A 86 -0.67 3.03 15.77
N HIS A 87 -1.76 3.28 15.04
CA HIS A 87 -2.17 4.63 14.66
C HIS A 87 -2.44 5.44 15.93
N GLY A 88 -1.82 6.62 16.04
CA GLY A 88 -1.88 7.45 17.24
C GLY A 88 -0.81 7.15 18.28
N SER A 89 -0.06 6.04 18.19
CA SER A 89 1.00 5.76 19.16
C SER A 89 2.20 6.71 18.98
N LEU A 90 2.85 7.07 20.09
CA LEU A 90 4.11 7.81 20.08
C LEU A 90 5.28 6.84 20.01
N LEU A 91 5.92 6.75 18.85
CA LEU A 91 7.04 5.83 18.60
C LEU A 91 8.36 6.58 18.48
N MET A 92 9.44 5.91 18.88
CA MET A 92 10.83 6.30 18.68
C MET A 92 11.60 5.18 18.01
N VAL A 93 12.47 5.52 17.05
CA VAL A 93 13.42 4.57 16.48
C VAL A 93 14.60 4.42 17.44
N SER A 94 14.76 3.22 17.99
CA SER A 94 15.86 2.89 18.89
C SER A 94 17.06 2.27 18.19
N ASP A 95 16.82 1.59 17.08
CA ASP A 95 17.85 0.95 16.25
C ASP A 95 17.34 0.85 14.80
N ALA A 96 18.24 0.95 13.83
CA ALA A 96 17.90 0.87 12.41
C ALA A 96 19.13 0.55 11.54
N ASP A 97 18.92 -0.23 10.47
CA ASP A 97 19.92 -0.46 9.42
C ASP A 97 20.44 0.85 8.80
N ASN A 98 19.60 1.89 8.76
CA ASN A 98 19.99 3.23 8.40
C ASN A 98 20.17 4.09 9.67
N PRO A 99 21.42 4.40 10.08
CA PRO A 99 21.69 5.15 11.31
C PRO A 99 21.06 6.54 11.35
N SER A 100 20.78 7.15 10.18
CA SER A 100 20.15 8.47 10.12
C SER A 100 18.71 8.48 10.66
N GLN A 101 18.11 7.31 10.85
CA GLN A 101 16.75 7.17 11.38
C GLN A 101 16.72 7.01 12.90
N ILE A 102 17.84 6.66 13.52
CA ILE A 102 17.92 6.43 14.96
C ILE A 102 17.63 7.74 15.71
N GLY A 103 16.78 7.67 16.73
CA GLY A 103 16.34 8.82 17.52
C GLY A 103 15.17 9.61 16.92
N LEU A 104 14.78 9.34 15.67
CA LEU A 104 13.55 9.91 15.11
C LEU A 104 12.34 9.41 15.90
N HIS A 105 11.45 10.33 16.23
CA HIS A 105 10.26 10.03 17.02
C HIS A 105 9.09 10.92 16.65
N GLY A 106 7.88 10.42 16.88
CA GLY A 106 6.66 11.13 16.55
C GLY A 106 5.42 10.27 16.71
N ILE A 107 4.25 10.91 16.59
CA ILE A 107 2.96 10.22 16.65
C ILE A 107 2.72 9.54 15.29
N VAL A 108 2.30 8.28 15.30
CA VAL A 108 1.96 7.55 14.07
C VAL A 108 0.69 8.15 13.46
N ALA A 109 0.86 8.89 12.37
CA ALA A 109 -0.25 9.42 11.58
C ALA A 109 -0.85 8.35 10.65
N ARG A 110 -0.01 7.45 10.15
CA ARG A 110 -0.44 6.36 9.26
C ARG A 110 0.44 5.14 9.42
N GLU A 111 -0.17 3.99 9.59
CA GLU A 111 0.49 2.70 9.49
C GLU A 111 0.16 2.03 8.15
N THR A 112 1.18 1.42 7.56
CA THR A 112 1.02 0.54 6.40
C THR A 112 1.76 -0.78 6.67
N ARG A 113 1.62 -1.75 5.76
CA ARG A 113 2.34 -3.02 5.86
C ARG A 113 3.86 -2.86 5.94
N GLN A 114 4.42 -1.84 5.30
CA GLN A 114 5.88 -1.68 5.15
C GLN A 114 6.45 -0.49 5.91
N THR A 115 5.64 0.50 6.27
CA THR A 115 6.14 1.75 6.83
C THR A 115 5.22 2.29 7.92
N PHE A 116 5.81 3.07 8.82
CA PHE A 116 5.10 4.02 9.68
C PHE A 116 5.33 5.44 9.16
N GLN A 117 4.28 6.24 9.11
CA GLN A 117 4.39 7.68 8.88
C GLN A 117 4.21 8.40 10.22
N LEU A 118 5.25 9.06 10.69
CA LEU A 118 5.25 9.75 11.97
C LEU A 118 5.16 11.26 11.76
N ILE A 119 4.31 11.93 12.52
CA ILE A 119 4.34 13.39 12.64
C ILE A 119 5.29 13.76 13.79
N THR A 120 6.32 14.53 13.47
CA THR A 120 7.32 15.02 14.43
C THR A 120 6.84 16.32 15.07
N LYS A 121 7.44 16.71 16.21
CA LYS A 121 7.14 17.98 16.88
C LYS A 121 7.44 19.22 16.03
N ASP A 122 8.29 19.07 15.00
CA ASP A 122 8.62 20.13 14.04
C ASP A 122 7.55 20.27 12.92
N ASP A 123 6.37 19.68 13.10
CA ASP A 123 5.29 19.62 12.10
C ASP A 123 5.73 18.97 10.77
N ARG A 124 6.67 18.03 10.83
CA ARG A 124 7.14 17.29 9.65
C ARG A 124 6.66 15.86 9.69
N LEU A 125 6.06 15.41 8.59
CA LEU A 125 5.75 14.00 8.38
C LEU A 125 6.98 13.27 7.85
N ILE A 126 7.45 12.28 8.60
CA ILE A 126 8.55 11.41 8.23
C ILE A 126 8.02 10.00 7.96
N VAL A 127 8.64 9.27 7.03
CA VAL A 127 8.27 7.90 6.71
C VAL A 127 9.41 6.98 7.08
N ILE A 128 9.13 6.01 7.96
CA ILE A 128 10.11 5.07 8.49
C ILE A 128 9.77 3.66 7.99
N PRO A 129 10.68 2.96 7.29
CA PRO A 129 10.49 1.58 6.92
C PRO A 129 10.48 0.69 8.17
N LYS A 130 9.57 -0.29 8.20
CA LYS A 130 9.53 -1.29 9.26
C LYS A 130 10.68 -2.30 9.12
N GLN A 131 11.16 -2.54 7.90
CA GLN A 131 12.27 -3.45 7.67
C GLN A 131 13.55 -2.94 8.33
N GLY A 132 14.23 -3.80 9.11
CA GLY A 132 15.52 -3.45 9.71
C GLY A 132 15.44 -2.31 10.71
N THR A 133 14.27 -2.05 11.30
CA THR A 133 14.05 -0.95 12.25
C THR A 133 13.44 -1.48 13.54
N VAL A 134 13.96 -1.04 14.69
CA VAL A 134 13.44 -1.34 16.02
C VAL A 134 12.80 -0.09 16.62
N PHE A 135 11.50 -0.16 16.86
CA PHE A 135 10.71 0.90 17.46
C PHE A 135 10.57 0.70 18.96
N ARG A 136 10.48 1.80 19.71
CA ARG A 136 10.15 1.80 21.12
C ARG A 136 9.06 2.82 21.43
N PHE A 137 8.27 2.50 22.44
CA PHE A 137 7.37 3.47 23.07
C PHE A 137 7.35 3.26 24.58
N VAL A 138 6.91 4.28 25.30
CA VAL A 138 6.82 4.27 26.76
C VAL A 138 5.36 4.36 27.15
N PHE A 139 4.90 3.46 28.02
CA PHE A 139 3.55 3.47 28.55
C PHE A 139 3.58 3.03 30.02
N GLU A 140 2.95 3.81 30.90
CA GLU A 140 2.91 3.55 32.36
C GLU A 140 4.28 3.23 32.99
N GLY A 141 5.34 3.94 32.56
CA GLY A 141 6.71 3.75 33.06
C GLY A 141 7.43 2.50 32.53
N LYS A 142 6.78 1.72 31.66
CA LYS A 142 7.39 0.56 30.98
C LYS A 142 7.82 0.94 29.56
N VAL A 143 8.94 0.38 29.14
CA VAL A 143 9.46 0.52 27.77
C VAL A 143 9.09 -0.71 26.98
N TYR A 144 8.34 -0.51 25.90
CA TYR A 144 7.97 -1.57 24.97
C TYR A 144 8.87 -1.48 23.75
N THR A 145 9.45 -2.61 23.34
CA THR A 145 10.31 -2.71 22.16
C THR A 145 9.60 -3.53 21.10
N ILE A 146 9.57 -3.02 19.88
CA ILE A 146 8.88 -3.64 18.76
C ILE A 146 9.83 -3.76 17.57
N TYR A 147 10.00 -4.98 17.11
CA TYR A 147 10.81 -5.27 15.93
C TYR A 147 9.96 -5.05 14.68
N GLY A 148 10.37 -4.07 13.86
CA GLY A 148 9.65 -3.68 12.67
C GLY A 148 9.45 -4.83 11.67
N ASP A 149 10.41 -5.76 11.58
CA ASP A 149 10.30 -6.94 10.73
C ASP A 149 9.13 -7.85 11.12
N ALA A 150 8.76 -7.92 12.41
CA ALA A 150 7.67 -8.76 12.89
C ALA A 150 6.31 -8.34 12.29
N PHE A 151 6.07 -7.03 12.10
CA PHE A 151 4.83 -6.50 11.51
C PHE A 151 4.55 -7.00 10.09
N ARG A 152 5.60 -7.37 9.35
CA ARG A 152 5.47 -7.78 7.95
C ARG A 152 4.88 -9.17 7.82
N PHE A 153 4.97 -9.99 8.87
CA PHE A 153 4.50 -11.38 8.88
C PHE A 153 3.09 -11.51 9.45
N VAL A 154 2.72 -10.67 10.42
CA VAL A 154 1.40 -10.71 11.09
C VAL A 154 0.24 -10.47 10.11
N LEU A 155 0.42 -9.58 9.12
CA LEU A 155 -0.60 -9.29 8.10
C LEU A 155 -0.69 -10.35 6.98
N ASN A 156 0.24 -11.30 6.90
CA ASN A 156 0.18 -12.38 5.91
C ASN A 156 -0.71 -13.54 6.39
N SER A 157 -1.06 -13.60 7.68
CA SER A 157 -1.90 -14.66 8.24
C SER A 157 -3.40 -14.51 7.95
N ILE A 158 -3.85 -13.41 7.31
CA ILE A 158 -5.27 -13.16 6.96
C ILE A 158 -5.58 -13.49 5.49
N LEU A 159 -4.61 -13.97 4.70
CA LEU A 159 -4.86 -14.47 3.35
C LEU A 159 -4.51 -15.95 3.24
N VAL A 160 -5.34 -16.81 3.84
CA VAL A 160 -5.45 -18.23 3.46
C VAL A 160 -6.94 -18.62 3.50
N PHE A 161 -7.49 -18.73 2.28
CA PHE A 161 -8.84 -19.15 1.83
C PHE A 161 -10.04 -18.23 2.11
#